data_AF-A0A6N9UB22-F1
#
_entry.id   AF-A0A6N9UB22-F1
#
_cell.length_a   1.000
_cell.length_b   1.000
_cell.length_c   1.000
_cell.angle_alpha   90.00
_cell.angle_beta   90.00
_cell.angle_gamma   90.00
#
_symmetry.space_group_name_H-M   'P 1'
#
loop_
_entity.id
_entity.type
_entity.pdbx_description
1 polymer ?
#
loop_
_entity_poly.entity_id
_entity_poly.type
_entity_poly.pdbx_seq_one_letter_code
_entity_poly.pdbx_strand_id
1 'polypeptide(L)'
;MVIPDPARQVDIHQQAAVDQRTQTFPEQIADELRRWVLVLRGEGWREHPAMSFETIPKYLGYLYPVLTGWAARVTSMREITADACGDALQQRPGPTGRDLLSALRSLFQGLREERLIFRDPTRSLSLSTSERLPVPIPTDRLCGLIDRAGTPMARFVVALVASHGLGRREN
;
A
#
# COMPACT_ATOMS: atom_id res chain seq x y z
N MET A 1 -21.58 -25.65 16.74
CA MET A 1 -20.20 -25.12 16.91
C MET A 1 -19.83 -24.49 15.58
N VAL A 2 -19.99 -23.17 15.44
CA VAL A 2 -19.71 -22.45 14.19
C VAL A 2 -18.20 -22.22 14.14
N ILE A 3 -17.51 -22.85 13.18
CA ILE A 3 -16.09 -22.59 12.92
C ILE A 3 -16.02 -21.18 12.32
N PRO A 4 -15.32 -20.23 12.96
CA PRO A 4 -15.14 -18.90 12.37
C PRO A 4 -14.38 -19.04 11.05
N ASP A 5 -14.86 -18.36 10.01
CA ASP A 5 -14.14 -18.23 8.75
C ASP A 5 -12.77 -17.56 9.01
N PRO A 6 -11.64 -18.21 8.69
CA PRO A 6 -10.31 -17.65 8.93
C PRO A 6 -10.11 -16.30 8.24
N ALA A 7 -10.74 -16.06 7.08
CA ALA A 7 -10.66 -14.75 6.41
C ALA A 7 -11.35 -13.66 7.23
N ARG A 8 -12.48 -13.99 7.86
CA ARG A 8 -13.23 -13.08 8.75
C ARG A 8 -12.47 -12.79 10.04
N GLN A 9 -11.75 -13.78 10.58
CA GLN A 9 -10.90 -13.61 11.76
C GLN A 9 -9.73 -12.64 11.46
N VAL A 10 -9.08 -12.79 10.31
CA VAL A 10 -7.99 -11.89 9.86
C VAL A 10 -8.49 -10.46 9.71
N ASP A 11 -9.67 -10.24 9.10
CA ASP A 11 -10.27 -8.90 8.99
C ASP A 11 -10.45 -8.23 10.36
N ILE A 12 -11.03 -8.93 11.33
CA ILE A 12 -11.26 -8.37 12.69
C ILE A 12 -9.94 -7.95 13.35
N HIS A 13 -8.88 -8.77 13.25
CA HIS A 13 -7.57 -8.42 13.81
C HIS A 13 -6.92 -7.23 13.10
N GLN A 14 -7.04 -7.16 11.78
CA GLN A 14 -6.53 -6.03 10.98
C GLN A 14 -7.30 -4.74 11.32
N GLN A 15 -8.62 -4.82 11.48
CA GLN A 15 -9.47 -3.70 11.89
C GLN A 15 -9.07 -3.18 13.28
N ALA A 16 -8.93 -4.08 14.26
CA ALA A 16 -8.52 -3.70 15.60
C ALA A 16 -7.12 -3.04 15.61
N ALA A 17 -6.18 -3.51 14.78
CA ALA A 17 -4.87 -2.91 14.65
C ALA A 17 -4.91 -1.50 14.02
N VAL A 18 -5.80 -1.29 13.04
CA VAL A 18 -6.04 0.03 12.45
C VAL A 18 -6.67 0.99 13.47
N ASP A 19 -7.66 0.54 14.22
CA ASP A 19 -8.35 1.35 15.24
C ASP A 19 -7.39 1.76 16.35
N GLN A 20 -6.59 0.83 16.88
CA GLN A 20 -5.58 1.13 17.91
C GLN A 20 -4.56 2.15 17.43
N ARG A 21 -4.06 2.02 16.19
CA ARG A 21 -3.11 2.99 15.62
C ARG A 21 -3.75 4.36 15.43
N THR A 22 -5.01 4.40 15.02
CA THR A 22 -5.73 5.64 14.76
C THR A 22 -6.00 6.43 16.06
N GLN A 23 -6.20 5.74 17.18
CA GLN A 23 -6.36 6.36 18.52
C GLN A 23 -5.12 7.09 19.04
N THR A 24 -3.95 6.91 18.42
CA THR A 24 -2.73 7.63 18.81
C THR A 24 -2.67 9.07 18.29
N PHE A 25 -3.59 9.44 17.40
CA PHE A 25 -3.69 10.78 16.83
C PHE A 25 -4.73 11.64 17.55
N PRO A 26 -4.64 12.98 17.45
CA PRO A 26 -5.71 13.89 17.87
C PRO A 26 -7.06 13.47 17.30
N GLU A 27 -8.14 13.67 18.06
CA GLU A 27 -9.48 13.13 17.78
C GLU A 27 -9.96 13.44 16.35
N GLN A 28 -9.74 14.67 15.87
CA GLN A 28 -10.16 15.07 14.53
C GLN A 28 -9.38 14.35 13.41
N ILE A 29 -8.07 14.14 13.57
CA ILE A 29 -7.25 13.36 12.63
C ILE A 29 -7.65 11.89 12.69
N ALA A 30 -7.95 11.37 13.89
CA ALA A 30 -8.40 10.01 14.09
C ALA A 30 -9.74 9.74 13.38
N ASP A 31 -10.69 10.68 13.46
CA ASP A 31 -11.97 10.58 12.76
C ASP A 31 -11.83 10.64 11.24
N GLU A 32 -10.96 11.51 10.74
CA GLU A 32 -10.65 11.58 9.30
C GLU A 32 -10.03 10.27 8.79
N LEU A 33 -9.11 9.66 9.57
CA LEU A 33 -8.55 8.34 9.27
C LEU A 33 -9.61 7.23 9.27
N ARG A 34 -10.50 7.20 10.27
CA ARG A 34 -11.59 6.22 10.34
C ARG A 34 -12.49 6.31 9.10
N ARG A 35 -12.86 7.53 8.70
CA ARG A 35 -13.66 7.76 7.48
C ARG A 35 -12.95 7.29 6.22
N TRP A 36 -11.66 7.55 6.11
CA TRP A 36 -10.86 7.00 5.00
C TRP A 36 -10.83 5.47 4.99
N VAL A 37 -10.72 4.81 6.15
CA VAL A 37 -10.77 3.34 6.25
C VAL A 37 -12.13 2.80 5.79
N LEU A 38 -13.24 3.46 6.14
CA LEU A 38 -14.58 3.11 5.64
C LEU A 38 -14.67 3.20 4.11
N VAL A 39 -14.11 4.27 3.51
CA VAL A 39 -14.03 4.40 2.04
C VAL A 39 -13.26 3.23 1.43
N LEU A 40 -12.12 2.84 2.01
CA LEU A 40 -11.33 1.72 1.50
C LEU A 40 -12.03 0.36 1.64
N ARG A 41 -12.94 0.22 2.60
CA ARG A 41 -13.80 -0.97 2.76
C ARG A 41 -14.98 -0.99 1.78
N GLY A 42 -15.13 0.04 0.94
CA GLY A 42 -16.27 0.18 0.03
C GLY A 42 -17.54 0.65 0.74
N GLU A 43 -17.43 1.07 1.99
CA GLU A 43 -18.54 1.59 2.83
C GLU A 43 -18.62 3.13 2.77
N GLY A 44 -17.88 3.75 1.85
CA GLY A 44 -17.92 5.20 1.63
C GLY A 44 -19.17 5.65 0.88
N TRP A 45 -19.29 6.97 0.70
CA TRP A 45 -20.37 7.60 -0.06
C TRP A 45 -20.49 7.08 -1.51
N ARG A 46 -19.38 6.59 -2.09
CA ARG A 46 -19.34 6.02 -3.43
C ARG A 46 -19.06 4.52 -3.34
N GLU A 47 -19.80 3.75 -4.15
CA GLU A 47 -19.55 2.33 -4.34
C GLU A 47 -18.18 2.13 -5.01
N HIS A 48 -17.21 1.69 -4.21
CA HIS A 48 -15.89 1.29 -4.67
C HIS A 48 -15.64 -0.18 -4.32
N PRO A 49 -14.94 -0.95 -5.17
CA PRO A 49 -14.49 -2.27 -4.79
C PRO A 49 -13.67 -2.17 -3.50
N ALA A 50 -14.03 -2.97 -2.49
CA ALA A 50 -13.29 -3.02 -1.24
C ALA A 50 -11.83 -3.36 -1.54
N MET A 51 -10.92 -2.54 -1.01
CA MET A 51 -9.49 -2.79 -1.10
C MET A 51 -9.13 -3.99 -0.21
N SER A 52 -8.12 -4.78 -0.59
CA SER A 52 -7.74 -5.94 0.21
C SER A 52 -7.34 -5.52 1.63
N PHE A 53 -7.70 -6.35 2.62
CA PHE A 53 -7.40 -6.10 4.03
C PHE A 53 -5.91 -6.03 4.35
N GLU A 54 -5.03 -6.51 3.47
CA GLU A 54 -3.58 -6.36 3.60
C GLU A 54 -3.07 -4.97 3.17
N THR A 55 -3.81 -4.28 2.31
CA THR A 55 -3.38 -3.00 1.75
C THR A 55 -3.62 -1.85 2.73
N ILE A 56 -4.74 -1.86 3.47
CA ILE A 56 -5.09 -0.80 4.44
C ILE A 56 -4.02 -0.66 5.55
N PRO A 57 -3.60 -1.73 6.25
CA PRO A 57 -2.57 -1.67 7.29
C PRO A 57 -1.20 -1.27 6.72
N LYS A 58 -0.91 -1.68 5.48
CA LYS A 58 0.33 -1.31 4.77
C LYS A 58 0.37 0.18 4.45
N TYR A 59 -0.73 0.74 3.92
CA TYR A 59 -0.85 2.18 3.67
C TYR A 59 -0.78 2.97 4.96
N LEU A 60 -1.47 2.51 6.02
CA LEU A 60 -1.38 3.12 7.34
C LEU A 60 0.06 3.10 7.86
N GLY A 61 0.80 2.00 7.66
CA GLY A 61 2.22 1.90 8.01
C GLY A 61 3.11 2.93 7.29
N TYR A 62 2.83 3.22 6.02
CA TYR A 62 3.56 4.26 5.27
C TYR A 62 3.24 5.67 5.76
N LEU A 63 1.96 5.92 6.05
CA LEU A 63 1.44 7.23 6.47
C LEU A 63 1.80 7.55 7.92
N TYR A 64 1.79 6.56 8.82
CA TYR A 64 1.96 6.73 10.27
C TYR A 64 3.10 7.68 10.68
N PRO A 65 4.36 7.46 10.25
CA PRO A 65 5.47 8.35 10.63
C PRO A 65 5.32 9.78 10.09
N VAL A 66 4.64 9.96 8.94
CA VAL A 66 4.40 11.29 8.35
C VAL A 66 3.29 12.01 9.10
N LEU A 67 2.17 11.32 9.33
CA LEU A 67 1.03 11.84 10.10
C LEU A 67 1.43 12.18 11.53
N THR A 68 2.32 11.39 12.16
CA THR A 68 2.79 11.67 13.53
C THR A 68 3.58 12.98 13.58
N GLY A 69 4.43 13.24 12.58
CA GLY A 69 5.14 14.51 12.46
C GLY A 69 4.22 15.70 12.21
N TRP A 70 3.16 15.50 11.42
CA TRP A 70 2.17 16.56 11.16
C TRP A 70 1.23 16.80 12.32
N ALA A 71 0.79 15.78 13.04
CA ALA A 71 -0.12 15.88 14.18
C ALA A 71 0.42 16.74 15.33
N ALA A 72 1.74 16.95 15.39
CA ALA A 72 2.35 17.91 16.32
C ALA A 72 2.12 19.39 15.93
N ARG A 73 1.67 19.66 14.69
CA ARG A 73 1.59 21.00 14.09
C ARG A 73 0.22 21.34 13.52
N VAL A 74 -0.59 20.35 13.17
CA VAL A 74 -1.93 20.52 12.59
C VAL A 74 -2.97 19.74 13.37
N THR A 75 -4.21 20.26 13.38
CA THR A 75 -5.33 19.61 14.09
C THR A 75 -6.25 18.85 13.13
N SER A 76 -6.23 19.19 11.84
CA SER A 76 -6.99 18.52 10.78
C SER A 76 -6.13 18.28 9.55
N MET A 77 -6.41 17.19 8.81
CA MET A 77 -5.77 16.93 7.52
C MET A 77 -6.11 17.97 6.45
N ARG A 78 -7.15 18.78 6.67
CA ARG A 78 -7.50 19.92 5.81
C ARG A 78 -6.41 20.99 5.76
N GLU A 79 -5.60 21.10 6.81
CA GLU A 79 -4.50 22.06 6.92
C GLU A 79 -3.23 21.59 6.18
N ILE A 80 -3.18 20.32 5.77
CA ILE A 80 -2.02 19.76 5.08
C ILE A 80 -1.96 20.32 3.65
N THR A 81 -0.83 20.98 3.33
CA THR A 81 -0.59 21.58 2.02
C THR A 81 0.13 20.63 1.07
N ALA A 82 0.13 20.97 -0.21
CA ALA A 82 0.90 20.26 -1.23
C ALA A 82 2.41 20.30 -0.92
N ASP A 83 2.91 21.41 -0.39
CA ASP A 83 4.32 21.57 -0.02
C ASP A 83 4.70 20.63 1.13
N ALA A 84 3.86 20.53 2.17
CA ALA A 84 4.09 19.60 3.28
C ALA A 84 4.16 18.14 2.81
N CYS A 85 3.32 17.78 1.84
CA CYS A 85 3.38 16.47 1.18
C CYS A 85 4.65 16.31 0.33
N GLY A 86 5.06 17.34 -0.41
CA GLY A 86 6.30 17.36 -1.17
C GLY A 86 7.53 17.15 -0.28
N ASP A 87 7.62 17.87 0.84
CA ASP A 87 8.69 17.74 1.83
C ASP A 87 8.76 16.32 2.39
N ALA A 88 7.61 15.73 2.76
CA ALA A 88 7.57 14.36 3.26
C ALA A 88 8.06 13.33 2.23
N LEU A 89 7.82 13.57 0.94
CA LEU A 89 8.30 12.71 -0.15
C LEU A 89 9.80 12.90 -0.41
N GLN A 90 10.33 14.12 -0.29
CA GLN A 90 11.77 14.40 -0.45
C GLN A 90 12.60 13.67 0.61
N GLN A 91 12.07 13.51 1.82
CA GLN A 91 12.73 12.74 2.90
C GLN A 91 12.75 11.22 2.63
N ARG A 92 12.07 10.73 1.58
CA ARG A 92 11.96 9.29 1.25
C ARG A 92 12.17 9.04 -0.25
N PRO A 93 13.39 9.15 -0.75
CA PRO A 93 13.67 8.90 -2.16
C PRO A 93 13.45 7.42 -2.54
N GLY A 94 13.11 7.18 -3.81
CA GLY A 94 13.06 5.84 -4.39
C GLY A 94 11.75 5.07 -4.14
N PRO A 95 11.79 3.72 -4.04
CA PRO A 95 10.59 2.89 -3.94
C PRO A 95 9.66 3.24 -2.79
N THR A 96 10.22 3.55 -1.61
CA THR A 96 9.44 3.92 -0.41
C THR A 96 8.67 5.23 -0.58
N GLY A 97 9.21 6.19 -1.34
CA GLY A 97 8.52 7.43 -1.68
C GLY A 97 7.31 7.19 -2.59
N ARG A 98 7.39 6.23 -3.52
CA ARG A 98 6.26 5.88 -4.40
C ARG A 98 5.12 5.20 -3.64
N ASP A 99 5.47 4.30 -2.74
CA ASP A 99 4.51 3.66 -1.84
C ASP A 99 3.82 4.70 -0.95
N LEU A 100 4.58 5.65 -0.41
CA LEU A 100 4.03 6.78 0.36
C LEU A 100 3.14 7.68 -0.49
N LEU A 101 3.55 8.07 -1.70
CA LEU A 101 2.72 8.88 -2.60
C LEU A 101 1.40 8.18 -2.94
N SER A 102 1.44 6.86 -3.16
CA SER A 102 0.24 6.06 -3.44
C SER A 102 -0.70 6.05 -2.23
N ALA A 103 -0.16 5.88 -1.02
CA ALA A 103 -0.94 5.94 0.21
C ALA A 103 -1.51 7.36 0.47
N LEU A 104 -0.73 8.42 0.23
CA LEU A 104 -1.18 9.81 0.36
C LEU A 104 -2.31 10.14 -0.62
N ARG A 105 -2.17 9.74 -1.89
CA ARG A 105 -3.25 9.90 -2.89
C ARG A 105 -4.52 9.19 -2.46
N SER A 106 -4.40 7.94 -2.00
CA SER A 106 -5.54 7.18 -1.48
C SER A 106 -6.22 7.89 -0.31
N LEU A 107 -5.44 8.40 0.64
CA LEU A 107 -5.94 9.14 1.80
C LEU A 107 -6.72 10.40 1.36
N PHE A 108 -6.05 11.32 0.66
CA PHE A 108 -6.67 12.61 0.32
C PHE A 108 -7.79 12.47 -0.72
N GLN A 109 -7.71 11.48 -1.62
CA GLN A 109 -8.83 11.19 -2.51
C GLN A 109 -10.04 10.70 -1.72
N GLY A 110 -9.88 9.77 -0.78
CA GLY A 110 -10.98 9.27 0.04
C GLY A 110 -11.60 10.37 0.90
N LEU A 111 -10.79 11.22 1.53
CA LEU A 111 -11.28 12.36 2.29
C LEU A 111 -12.04 13.38 1.41
N ARG A 112 -11.63 13.54 0.15
CA ARG A 112 -12.31 14.41 -0.80
C ARG A 112 -13.65 13.82 -1.24
N GLU A 113 -13.71 12.51 -1.42
CA GLU A 113 -14.95 11.79 -1.75
C GLU A 113 -15.98 11.88 -0.63
N GLU A 114 -15.53 11.80 0.62
CA GLU A 114 -16.32 12.06 1.83
C GLU A 114 -16.56 13.55 2.13
N ARG A 115 -16.16 14.45 1.23
CA ARG A 115 -16.32 15.91 1.33
C ARG A 115 -15.71 16.52 2.60
N LEU A 116 -14.72 15.86 3.21
CA LEU A 116 -13.98 16.37 4.37
C LEU A 116 -12.94 17.41 3.98
N ILE A 117 -12.35 17.24 2.79
CA ILE A 117 -11.45 18.21 2.17
C ILE A 117 -12.05 18.73 0.86
N PHE A 118 -11.80 20.00 0.54
CA PHE A 118 -12.25 20.60 -0.72
C PHE A 118 -11.29 20.31 -1.88
N ARG A 119 -9.99 20.25 -1.60
CA ARG A 119 -8.92 20.09 -2.60
C ARG A 119 -7.97 18.99 -2.15
N ASP A 120 -7.62 18.12 -3.09
CA ASP A 120 -6.58 17.12 -2.90
C ASP A 120 -5.19 17.77 -3.05
N PRO A 121 -4.37 17.83 -1.98
CA PRO A 121 -3.03 18.43 -2.02
C PRO A 121 -2.02 17.57 -2.81
N THR A 122 -2.33 16.31 -3.07
CA THR A 122 -1.43 15.38 -3.78
C THR A 122 -1.59 15.40 -5.29
N ARG A 123 -2.61 16.09 -5.80
CA ARG A 123 -2.98 16.11 -7.23
C ARG A 123 -1.85 16.58 -8.15
N SER A 124 -1.04 17.55 -7.71
CA SER A 124 0.09 18.09 -8.48
C SER A 124 1.41 17.38 -8.20
N LEU A 125 1.46 16.42 -7.28
CA LEU A 125 2.70 15.74 -6.90
C LEU A 125 3.00 14.60 -7.87
N SER A 126 4.23 14.56 -8.37
CA SER A 126 4.76 13.46 -9.17
C SER A 126 6.17 13.09 -8.69
N LEU A 127 6.47 11.80 -8.70
CA LEU A 127 7.82 11.29 -8.44
C LEU A 127 8.39 10.77 -9.76
N SER A 128 9.63 11.14 -10.09
CA SER A 128 10.32 10.61 -11.25
C SER A 128 10.51 9.10 -11.10
N THR A 129 9.89 8.32 -11.98
CA THR A 129 9.99 6.86 -11.98
C THR A 129 11.38 6.43 -12.47
N SER A 130 12.17 5.82 -11.59
CA SER A 130 13.25 4.93 -12.05
C SER A 130 12.63 3.55 -12.26
N GLU A 131 12.44 3.16 -13.53
CA GLU A 131 12.06 1.80 -13.87
C GLU A 131 13.20 0.85 -13.48
N ARG A 132 12.99 0.03 -12.46
CA ARG A 132 13.79 -1.20 -12.32
C ARG A 132 13.20 -2.21 -13.27
N LEU A 133 13.68 -2.21 -14.51
CA LEU A 133 13.43 -3.30 -15.43
C LEU A 133 14.02 -4.58 -14.81
N PRO A 134 13.25 -5.68 -14.69
CA PRO A 134 13.85 -6.97 -14.37
C PRO A 134 14.89 -7.27 -15.44
N VAL A 135 16.15 -7.43 -15.02
CA VAL A 135 17.24 -7.78 -15.93
C VAL A 135 16.95 -9.21 -16.43
N PRO A 136 16.83 -9.43 -17.75
CA PRO A 136 16.66 -10.77 -18.29
C PRO A 136 17.79 -11.67 -17.82
N ILE A 137 17.47 -12.88 -17.35
CA ILE A 137 18.49 -13.89 -17.06
C ILE A 137 19.12 -14.26 -18.42
N PRO A 138 20.45 -14.12 -18.60
CA PRO A 138 21.12 -14.51 -19.83
C PRO A 138 20.86 -15.98 -20.15
N THR A 139 20.46 -16.28 -21.39
CA THR A 139 20.09 -17.63 -21.85
C THR A 139 21.17 -18.68 -21.54
N ASP A 140 22.44 -18.29 -21.56
CA ASP A 140 23.59 -19.16 -21.26
C ASP A 140 23.61 -19.67 -19.80
N ARG A 141 23.16 -18.84 -18.85
CA ARG A 141 22.99 -19.26 -17.44
C ARG A 141 21.81 -20.22 -17.28
N LEU A 142 20.81 -20.08 -18.14
CA LEU A 142 19.59 -20.86 -18.09
C LEU A 142 19.81 -22.29 -18.62
N CYS A 143 20.56 -22.43 -19.71
CA CYS A 143 21.03 -23.73 -20.23
C CYS A 143 21.90 -24.47 -19.19
N GLY A 144 22.84 -23.77 -18.54
CA GLY A 144 23.67 -24.37 -17.50
C GLY A 144 22.91 -24.83 -16.25
N LEU A 145 21.74 -24.25 -15.96
CA LEU A 145 20.84 -24.68 -14.88
C LEU A 145 20.03 -25.93 -15.27
N ILE A 146 19.58 -26.00 -16.53
CA ILE A 146 18.89 -27.17 -17.08
C ILE A 146 19.84 -28.38 -17.13
N ASP A 147 21.11 -28.19 -17.46
CA ASP A 147 22.08 -29.28 -17.53
C ASP A 147 22.55 -29.80 -16.16
N ARG A 148 22.42 -28.98 -15.11
CA ARG A 148 22.72 -29.38 -13.72
C ARG A 148 21.53 -29.96 -12.98
N ALA A 149 20.32 -29.90 -13.54
CA ALA A 149 19.13 -30.51 -12.95
C ALA A 149 19.19 -32.04 -13.15
N GLY A 150 19.57 -32.76 -12.09
CA GLY A 150 19.85 -34.20 -12.12
C GLY A 150 18.67 -35.14 -12.38
N THR A 151 17.45 -34.61 -12.55
CA THR A 151 16.25 -35.41 -12.84
C THR A 151 15.42 -34.81 -13.99
N PRO A 152 14.74 -35.64 -14.80
CA PRO A 152 13.87 -35.16 -15.89
C PRO A 152 12.78 -34.19 -15.43
N MET A 153 12.23 -34.42 -14.23
CA MET A 153 11.21 -33.55 -13.63
C MET A 153 11.78 -32.17 -13.26
N ALA A 154 13.00 -32.11 -12.71
CA ALA A 154 13.64 -30.84 -12.40
C ALA A 154 13.96 -30.03 -13.67
N ARG A 155 14.36 -30.70 -14.76
CA ARG A 155 14.56 -30.06 -16.07
C ARG A 155 13.25 -29.49 -16.64
N PHE A 156 12.15 -30.22 -16.51
CA PHE A 156 10.84 -29.77 -16.94
C PHE A 156 10.33 -28.55 -16.14
N VAL A 157 10.48 -28.57 -14.82
CA VAL A 157 10.10 -27.43 -13.94
C VAL A 157 10.94 -26.19 -14.26
N VAL A 158 12.25 -26.32 -14.45
CA VAL A 158 13.13 -25.19 -14.81
C VAL A 158 12.76 -24.61 -16.19
N ALA A 159 12.48 -25.46 -17.18
CA ALA A 159 12.05 -25.03 -18.51
C ALA A 159 10.71 -24.29 -18.48
N LEU A 160 9.75 -24.75 -17.68
CA LEU A 160 8.46 -24.09 -17.48
C LEU A 160 8.61 -22.73 -16.81
N VAL A 161 9.37 -22.64 -15.71
CA VAL A 161 9.62 -21.36 -14.99
C VAL A 161 10.32 -20.36 -15.90
N ALA A 162 11.28 -20.81 -16.70
CA ALA A 162 12.01 -19.96 -17.63
C ALA A 162 11.17 -19.49 -18.83
N SER A 163 10.32 -20.37 -19.38
CA SER A 163 9.49 -20.05 -20.54
C SER A 163 8.23 -19.27 -20.19
N HIS A 164 7.70 -19.44 -18.96
CA HIS A 164 6.43 -18.83 -18.54
C HIS A 164 6.60 -17.69 -17.53
N GLY A 165 7.81 -17.44 -17.02
CA GLY A 165 8.06 -16.33 -16.10
C GLY A 165 7.27 -16.45 -14.79
N LEU A 166 7.10 -17.66 -14.27
CA LEU A 166 6.43 -17.89 -12.99
C LEU A 166 7.30 -17.33 -11.85
N GLY A 167 7.03 -16.07 -11.49
CA GLY A 167 7.65 -15.43 -10.33
C GLY A 167 7.18 -16.09 -9.03
N ARG A 168 8.07 -16.13 -8.03
CA ARG A 168 7.79 -16.66 -6.69
C ARG A 168 6.76 -15.79 -5.97
N ARG A 169 5.48 -16.04 -6.22
CA ARG A 169 4.36 -15.38 -5.57
C ARG A 169 3.37 -16.43 -5.10
N GLU A 170 3.66 -16.98 -3.93
CA GLU A 170 2.73 -17.75 -3.11
C GLU A 170 3.19 -17.62 -1.66
N ASN A 171 2.49 -16.76 -0.93
CA ASN A 171 1.99 -16.98 0.42
C ASN A 171 0.89 -15.96 0.67
#